data_AF-A0A7C3UKI6-F1
#
_entry.id   AF-A0A7C3UKI6-F1
#
_cell.length_a   1.000
_cell.length_b   1.000
_cell.length_c   1.000
_cell.angle_alpha   90.00
_cell.angle_beta   90.00
_cell.angle_gamma   90.00
#
_symmetry.space_group_name_H-M   'P 1'
#
loop_
_entity.id
_entity.type
_entity.pdbx_description
1 polymer ?
#
loop_
_entity_poly.entity_id
_entity_poly.type
_entity_poly.pdbx_seq_one_letter_code
_entity_poly.pdbx_strand_id
1 'polypeptide(L)'
;MRVGRNDPCPCGSGRKYKKCCMLKDIADNQSDKSDVIQSESKKQKSPRSDEIENNINRATNLMEKGEYEQSARVFRSVILMDKDNYKAITGLGKCLAEMGMSEEACKCFERALEINPNYSQAKLSLAFYDKTRFVTNG
;
A
#
# COMPACT_ATOMS: atom_id res chain seq x y z
N MET A 1 21.95 40.82 12.14
CA MET A 1 21.08 40.80 10.94
C MET A 1 20.42 39.44 10.83
N ARG A 2 19.10 39.36 10.68
CA ARG A 2 18.40 38.08 10.46
C ARG A 2 18.27 37.86 8.96
N VAL A 3 18.86 36.79 8.44
CA VAL A 3 18.72 36.43 7.02
C VAL A 3 17.29 35.93 6.79
N GLY A 4 16.57 36.56 5.86
CA GLY A 4 15.22 36.17 5.49
C GLY A 4 15.20 34.82 4.77
N ARG A 5 14.09 34.08 4.91
CA ARG A 5 13.97 32.70 4.39
C ARG A 5 14.24 32.58 2.89
N ASN A 6 13.89 33.60 2.11
CA ASN A 6 14.06 33.61 0.66
C ASN A 6 15.34 34.32 0.19
N ASP A 7 16.11 34.91 1.10
CA ASP A 7 17.34 35.62 0.79
C ASP A 7 18.46 34.64 0.38
N PRO A 8 19.47 35.11 -0.37
CA PRO A 8 20.66 34.32 -0.65
C PRO A 8 21.34 33.84 0.63
N CYS A 9 21.73 32.57 0.66
CA CYS A 9 22.34 31.95 1.83
C CYS A 9 23.76 32.49 2.06
N PRO A 10 24.10 32.95 3.27
CA PRO A 10 25.38 33.60 3.55
C PRO A 10 26.59 32.65 3.49
N CYS A 11 26.37 31.34 3.38
CA CYS A 11 27.44 30.35 3.27
C CYS A 11 28.15 30.32 1.89
N GLY A 12 27.77 31.22 0.96
CA GLY A 12 28.39 31.30 -0.37
C GLY A 12 27.90 30.25 -1.38
N SER A 13 26.91 29.42 -1.02
CA SER A 13 26.42 28.33 -1.89
C SER A 13 25.60 28.79 -3.11
N GLY A 14 25.27 30.08 -3.21
CA GLY A 14 24.40 30.62 -4.26
C GLY A 14 22.92 30.21 -4.16
N ARG A 15 22.52 29.45 -3.14
CA ARG A 15 21.13 28.98 -2.93
C ARG A 15 20.37 29.90 -1.96
N LYS A 16 19.03 29.83 -1.96
CA LYS A 16 18.17 30.53 -0.98
C LYS A 16 18.34 29.93 0.42
N TYR A 17 18.34 30.75 1.47
CA TYR A 17 18.61 30.35 2.86
C TYR A 17 17.71 29.20 3.35
N LYS A 18 16.40 29.23 3.06
CA LYS A 18 15.44 28.15 3.40
C LYS A 18 15.74 26.79 2.77
N LYS A 19 16.52 26.73 1.69
CA LYS A 19 16.88 25.50 0.98
C LYS A 19 18.33 25.08 1.23
N CYS A 20 19.01 25.72 2.19
CA CYS A 20 20.41 25.48 2.48
C CYS A 20 20.65 25.35 3.99
N CYS A 21 21.16 26.39 4.64
CA CYS A 21 21.52 26.32 6.06
C CYS A 21 20.31 26.31 7.02
N MET A 22 19.18 26.90 6.64
CA MET A 22 17.98 26.91 7.50
C MET A 22 17.43 25.50 7.79
N LEU A 23 17.67 24.53 6.89
CA LEU A 23 17.27 23.14 7.11
C LEU A 23 18.22 22.40 8.06
N LYS A 24 19.45 22.90 8.22
CA LYS A 24 20.38 22.40 9.24
C LYS A 24 19.99 22.92 10.63
N ASP A 25 19.45 24.14 10.71
CA ASP A 25 19.03 24.75 11.99
C ASP A 25 17.84 24.02 12.65
N ILE A 26 17.09 23.20 11.89
CA ILE A 26 15.94 22.42 12.40
C ILE A 26 16.39 21.05 12.94
N ALA A 27 17.58 20.56 12.56
CA ALA A 27 18.01 19.19 12.85
C ALA A 27 18.53 18.98 14.28
N ASP A 28 18.86 20.05 15.03
CA ASP A 28 19.57 19.95 16.30
C ASP A 28 18.75 20.30 17.56
N ASN A 29 17.43 20.56 17.46
CA ASN A 29 16.69 20.90 18.66
C ASN A 29 15.19 20.55 18.60
N GLN A 30 14.86 19.29 18.89
CA GLN A 30 13.83 18.90 19.86
C GLN A 30 13.74 17.38 19.98
N SER A 31 14.42 16.86 21.01
CA SER A 31 14.10 15.63 21.69
C SER A 31 12.77 15.76 22.45
N ASP A 32 12.12 14.60 22.66
CA ASP A 32 11.01 14.32 23.59
C ASP A 32 9.57 14.53 23.08
N LYS A 33 8.98 13.47 22.52
CA LYS A 33 7.90 12.71 23.19
C LYS A 33 7.58 11.41 22.44
N SER A 34 7.64 10.32 23.21
CA SER A 34 7.14 8.98 22.94
C SER A 34 5.69 9.00 22.47
N ASP A 35 5.40 8.35 21.34
CA ASP A 35 4.35 7.32 21.19
C ASP A 35 4.35 6.80 19.75
N VAL A 36 4.33 5.47 19.64
CA VAL A 36 3.89 4.59 18.54
C VAL A 36 3.81 5.23 17.14
N ILE A 37 4.65 4.74 16.21
CA ILE A 37 4.29 4.25 14.87
C ILE A 37 5.59 4.07 14.06
N GLN A 38 5.76 2.82 13.60
CA GLN A 38 6.59 2.34 12.49
C GLN A 38 7.77 3.22 12.02
N SER A 39 8.95 2.66 12.25
CA SER A 39 10.20 2.98 11.56
C SER A 39 10.04 2.91 10.04
N GLU A 40 9.70 4.03 9.41
CA GLU A 40 9.82 4.22 7.97
C GLU A 40 11.30 4.30 7.59
N SER A 41 11.83 3.12 7.23
CA SER A 41 13.05 3.02 6.44
C SER A 41 12.78 3.71 5.11
N LYS A 42 13.26 4.95 4.94
CA LYS A 42 13.25 5.72 3.69
C LYS A 42 14.06 4.98 2.61
N LYS A 43 13.49 3.91 2.05
CA LYS A 43 13.87 3.38 0.73
C LYS A 43 13.23 4.29 -0.29
N GLN A 44 14.05 4.90 -1.14
CA GLN A 44 13.61 5.65 -2.31
C GLN A 44 12.76 4.69 -3.18
N LYS A 45 11.43 4.74 -3.01
CA LYS A 45 10.51 3.94 -3.80
C LYS A 45 10.50 4.52 -5.21
N SER A 46 10.59 3.64 -6.20
CA SER A 46 10.43 4.05 -7.59
C SER A 46 9.02 4.61 -7.78
N PRO A 47 8.78 5.58 -8.68
CA PRO A 47 7.45 6.18 -8.89
C PRO A 47 6.35 5.14 -9.18
N ARG A 48 6.74 3.98 -9.72
CA ARG A 48 5.86 2.83 -9.97
C ARG A 48 5.43 2.10 -8.68
N SER A 49 6.28 2.07 -7.65
CA SER A 49 5.96 1.50 -6.34
C SER A 49 4.97 2.36 -5.57
N ASP A 50 5.08 3.69 -5.67
CA ASP A 50 4.15 4.62 -5.00
C ASP A 50 2.75 4.54 -5.63
N GLU A 51 2.68 4.39 -6.95
CA GLU A 51 1.43 4.20 -7.68
C GLU A 51 0.74 2.87 -7.31
N ILE A 52 1.51 1.77 -7.18
CA ILE A 52 0.99 0.48 -6.71
C ILE A 52 0.37 0.62 -5.32
N GLU A 53 1.07 1.24 -4.38
CA GLU A 53 0.59 1.41 -3.00
C GLU A 53 -0.64 2.30 -2.92
N ASN A 54 -0.66 3.42 -3.66
CA ASN A 54 -1.82 4.30 -3.75
C ASN A 54 -3.05 3.58 -4.32
N ASN A 55 -2.86 2.76 -5.35
CA ASN A 55 -3.94 1.97 -5.92
C ASN A 55 -4.44 0.88 -4.96
N ILE A 56 -3.55 0.24 -4.19
CA ILE A 56 -3.95 -0.72 -3.13
C ILE A 56 -4.80 -0.02 -2.06
N ASN A 57 -4.38 1.17 -1.61
CA ASN A 57 -5.13 1.94 -0.61
C ASN A 57 -6.50 2.36 -1.15
N ARG A 58 -6.55 2.83 -2.41
CA ARG A 58 -7.81 3.16 -3.09
C ARG A 58 -8.73 1.94 -3.20
N ALA A 59 -8.20 0.79 -3.60
CA ALA A 59 -8.98 -0.43 -3.73
C ALA A 59 -9.55 -0.88 -2.37
N THR A 60 -8.76 -0.80 -1.31
CA THR A 60 -9.20 -1.10 0.06
C THR A 60 -10.34 -0.18 0.51
N ASN A 61 -10.20 1.14 0.28
CA ASN A 61 -11.27 2.10 0.58
C ASN A 61 -12.56 1.81 -0.20
N LEU A 62 -12.45 1.34 -1.44
CA LEU A 62 -13.62 0.93 -2.24
C LEU A 62 -14.28 -0.34 -1.66
N MET A 63 -13.49 -1.29 -1.15
CA MET A 63 -14.03 -2.47 -0.47
C MET A 63 -14.81 -2.08 0.79
N GLU A 64 -14.27 -1.16 1.61
CA GLU A 64 -14.93 -0.68 2.82
C GLU A 64 -16.27 0.01 2.53
N LYS A 65 -16.42 0.58 1.34
CA LYS A 65 -17.67 1.17 0.85
C LYS A 65 -18.63 0.16 0.20
N GLY A 66 -18.24 -1.11 0.10
CA GLY A 66 -19.01 -2.14 -0.62
C GLY A 66 -18.95 -2.02 -2.15
N GLU A 67 -18.07 -1.17 -2.70
CA GLU A 67 -17.91 -0.95 -4.14
C GLU A 67 -16.99 -2.01 -4.76
N TYR A 68 -17.38 -3.29 -4.63
CA TYR A 68 -16.52 -4.44 -4.95
C TYR A 68 -16.09 -4.52 -6.42
N GLU A 69 -16.97 -4.17 -7.36
CA GLU A 69 -16.66 -4.19 -8.80
C GLU A 69 -15.59 -3.15 -9.15
N GLN A 70 -15.71 -1.93 -8.59
CA GLN A 70 -14.71 -0.88 -8.78
C GLN A 70 -13.39 -1.24 -8.11
N SER A 71 -13.44 -1.81 -6.90
CA SER A 71 -12.27 -2.28 -6.20
C SER A 71 -11.53 -3.37 -7.00
N ALA A 72 -12.25 -4.34 -7.54
CA ALA A 72 -11.70 -5.40 -8.39
C ALA A 72 -10.99 -4.83 -9.63
N ARG A 73 -11.54 -3.78 -10.26
CA ARG A 73 -10.88 -3.09 -11.38
C ARG A 73 -9.53 -2.49 -10.98
N VAL A 74 -9.47 -1.85 -9.81
CA VAL A 74 -8.22 -1.26 -9.29
C VAL A 74 -7.21 -2.35 -8.89
N PHE A 75 -7.64 -3.44 -8.26
CA PHE A 75 -6.72 -4.55 -7.98
C PHE A 75 -6.17 -5.19 -9.25
N ARG A 76 -6.99 -5.34 -10.31
CA ARG A 76 -6.51 -5.82 -11.61
C ARG A 76 -5.47 -4.89 -12.21
N SER A 77 -5.63 -3.56 -12.10
CA SER A 77 -4.59 -2.63 -12.59
C SER A 77 -3.29 -2.78 -11.81
N VAL A 78 -3.36 -2.96 -10.48
CA VAL A 78 -2.17 -3.24 -9.67
C VAL A 78 -1.48 -4.53 -10.12
N ILE A 79 -2.22 -5.61 -10.37
CA ILE A 79 -1.68 -6.89 -10.84
C ILE A 79 -1.04 -6.77 -12.23
N LEU A 80 -1.54 -5.88 -13.10
CA LEU A 80 -0.89 -5.61 -14.39
C LEU A 80 0.44 -4.88 -14.21
N MET A 81 0.56 -4.03 -13.19
CA MET A 81 1.79 -3.31 -12.88
C MET A 81 2.83 -4.20 -12.20
N ASP A 82 2.37 -5.08 -11.31
CA ASP A 82 3.13 -6.02 -10.49
C ASP A 82 2.38 -7.37 -10.40
N LYS A 83 2.79 -8.31 -11.25
CA LYS A 83 2.12 -9.61 -11.45
C LYS A 83 2.22 -10.53 -10.24
N ASP A 84 3.21 -10.29 -9.38
CA ASP A 84 3.52 -11.11 -8.21
C ASP A 84 3.05 -10.44 -6.92
N ASN A 85 2.21 -9.40 -7.04
CA ASN A 85 1.64 -8.72 -5.89
C ASN A 85 0.57 -9.57 -5.20
N TYR A 86 1.00 -10.50 -4.36
CA TYR A 86 0.12 -11.43 -3.64
C TYR A 86 -0.93 -10.71 -2.77
N LYS A 87 -0.65 -9.47 -2.31
CA LYS A 87 -1.63 -8.64 -1.58
C LYS A 87 -2.76 -8.17 -2.49
N ALA A 88 -2.44 -7.66 -3.67
CA ALA A 88 -3.44 -7.22 -4.65
C ALA A 88 -4.26 -8.41 -5.21
N ILE A 89 -3.60 -9.55 -5.45
CA ILE A 89 -4.28 -10.79 -5.87
C ILE A 89 -5.28 -11.24 -4.79
N THR A 90 -4.89 -11.20 -3.52
CA THR A 90 -5.79 -11.52 -2.41
C THR A 90 -6.92 -10.50 -2.28
N GLY A 91 -6.64 -9.21 -2.49
CA GLY A 91 -7.65 -8.16 -2.55
C GLY A 91 -8.71 -8.42 -3.63
N LEU A 92 -8.26 -8.76 -4.84
CA LEU A 92 -9.14 -9.16 -5.94
C LEU A 92 -9.99 -10.38 -5.57
N GLY A 93 -9.37 -11.41 -4.96
CA GLY A 93 -10.09 -12.60 -4.50
C GLY A 93 -11.22 -12.26 -3.53
N LYS A 94 -10.99 -11.38 -2.56
CA LYS A 94 -12.04 -10.94 -1.65
C LYS A 94 -13.16 -10.19 -2.36
N CYS A 95 -12.83 -9.29 -3.29
CA CYS A 95 -13.86 -8.60 -4.09
C CYS A 95 -14.72 -9.60 -4.86
N LEU A 96 -14.11 -10.61 -5.49
CA LEU A 96 -14.82 -11.65 -6.22
C LEU A 96 -15.75 -12.46 -5.31
N ALA A 97 -15.28 -12.79 -4.11
CA ALA A 97 -16.10 -13.51 -3.14
C ALA A 97 -17.32 -12.71 -2.69
N GLU A 98 -17.16 -11.41 -2.42
CA GLU A 98 -18.26 -10.51 -2.08
C GLU A 98 -19.25 -10.31 -3.23
N MET A 99 -18.81 -10.49 -4.47
CA MET A 99 -19.67 -10.53 -5.66
C MET A 99 -20.32 -11.90 -5.90
N GLY A 100 -20.14 -12.88 -5.00
CA GLY A 100 -20.69 -14.24 -5.11
C GLY A 100 -19.87 -15.19 -6.00
N MET A 101 -18.73 -14.75 -6.52
CA MET A 101 -17.85 -15.52 -7.40
C MET A 101 -16.83 -16.34 -6.59
N SER A 102 -17.31 -17.17 -5.67
CA SER A 102 -16.48 -17.89 -4.69
C SER A 102 -15.40 -18.78 -5.33
N GLU A 103 -15.69 -19.44 -6.44
CA GLU A 103 -14.71 -20.29 -7.13
C GLU A 103 -13.52 -19.49 -7.68
N GLU A 104 -13.79 -18.32 -8.27
CA GLU A 104 -12.75 -17.43 -8.80
C GLU A 104 -11.95 -16.78 -7.67
N ALA A 105 -12.62 -16.49 -6.55
CA ALA A 105 -11.96 -16.01 -5.34
C ALA A 105 -10.94 -17.04 -4.80
N CYS A 106 -11.32 -18.32 -4.71
CA CYS A 106 -10.43 -19.39 -4.28
C CYS A 106 -9.19 -19.48 -5.17
N LYS A 107 -9.35 -19.45 -6.50
CA LYS A 107 -8.22 -19.43 -7.45
C LYS A 107 -7.27 -18.25 -7.22
N CYS A 108 -7.82 -17.08 -6.87
CA CYS A 108 -6.98 -15.93 -6.52
C CYS A 108 -6.18 -16.17 -5.23
N PHE A 109 -6.81 -16.74 -4.19
CA PHE A 109 -6.11 -17.03 -2.94
C PHE A 109 -5.04 -18.11 -3.12
N GLU A 110 -5.32 -19.16 -3.89
CA GLU A 110 -4.35 -20.19 -4.26
C GLU A 110 -3.14 -19.56 -4.95
N ARG A 111 -3.35 -18.73 -5.97
CA ARG A 111 -2.27 -18.02 -6.67
C ARG A 111 -1.48 -17.11 -5.74
N ALA A 112 -2.13 -16.42 -4.80
CA ALA A 112 -1.44 -15.60 -3.82
C ALA A 112 -0.53 -16.45 -2.90
N LEU A 113 -0.95 -17.68 -2.58
CA LEU A 113 -0.17 -18.63 -1.79
C LEU A 113 0.94 -19.33 -2.59
N GLU A 114 0.79 -19.50 -3.90
CA GLU A 114 1.87 -19.93 -4.79
C GLU A 114 3.03 -18.93 -4.75
N ILE A 115 2.72 -17.63 -4.76
CA ILE A 115 3.72 -16.56 -4.69
C ILE A 115 4.28 -16.40 -3.27
N ASN A 116 3.40 -16.38 -2.26
CA ASN A 116 3.80 -16.30 -0.86
C ASN A 116 3.08 -17.35 0.00
N PRO A 117 3.69 -18.53 0.18
CA PRO A 117 3.12 -19.63 0.96
C PRO A 117 2.88 -19.30 2.43
N ASN A 118 3.47 -18.22 2.95
CA ASN A 118 3.34 -17.81 4.35
C ASN A 118 2.34 -16.68 4.56
N TYR A 119 1.61 -16.28 3.52
CA TYR A 119 0.63 -15.20 3.64
C TYR A 119 -0.64 -15.66 4.35
N SER A 120 -0.69 -15.45 5.68
CA SER A 120 -1.78 -15.89 6.55
C SER A 120 -3.16 -15.43 6.10
N GLN A 121 -3.26 -14.21 5.53
CA GLN A 121 -4.54 -13.66 5.11
C GLN A 121 -5.14 -14.43 3.93
N ALA A 122 -4.32 -14.83 2.95
CA ALA A 122 -4.78 -15.68 1.85
C ALA A 122 -5.14 -17.09 2.33
N LYS A 123 -4.41 -17.67 3.30
CA LYS A 123 -4.77 -18.97 3.90
C LYS A 123 -6.13 -18.92 4.59
N LEU A 124 -6.36 -17.89 5.40
CA LEU A 124 -7.63 -17.71 6.11
C LEU A 124 -8.79 -17.51 5.13
N SER A 125 -8.59 -16.68 4.11
CA SER A 125 -9.59 -16.47 3.07
C SER A 125 -9.89 -17.78 2.32
N LEU A 126 -8.87 -18.49 1.83
CA LEU A 126 -9.06 -19.77 1.14
C LEU A 126 -9.81 -20.78 2.02
N ALA A 127 -9.41 -20.96 3.28
CA ALA A 127 -10.09 -21.88 4.19
C ALA A 127 -11.54 -21.50 4.48
N PHE A 128 -11.87 -20.21 4.45
CA PHE A 128 -13.24 -19.72 4.64
C PHE A 128 -14.11 -20.01 3.42
N TYR A 129 -13.63 -19.69 2.21
CA TYR A 129 -14.41 -19.83 0.97
C TYR A 129 -14.37 -21.23 0.35
N ASP A 130 -13.36 -22.05 0.67
CA ASP A 130 -13.33 -23.45 0.26
C ASP A 130 -14.42 -24.26 1.00
N LYS A 131 -14.68 -23.94 2.27
CA LYS A 131 -15.79 -24.57 3.02
C LYS A 131 -17.16 -24.25 2.43
N THR A 132 -17.37 -23.03 1.93
CA THR A 132 -18.64 -22.64 1.32
C THR A 132 -18.86 -23.29 -0.04
N ARG A 133 -17.78 -23.68 -0.74
CA ARG A 133 -17.83 -24.45 -2.00
C ARG A 133 -18.52 -25.81 -1.86
N PHE A 134 -18.41 -26.46 -0.69
CA PHE A 134 -19.02 -27.78 -0.45
C PHE A 134 -20.49 -27.70 -0.02
N VAL A 135 -20.96 -26.56 0.48
CA VAL A 135 -22.33 -26.43 1.01
C VAL A 135 -23.37 -26.19 -0.10
N THR A 136 -22.97 -25.66 -1.26
CA THR A 136 -23.90 -25.34 -2.35
C THR A 136 -24.06 -26.45 -3.41
N ASN A 137 -23.36 -27.58 -3.26
CA ASN A 137 -23.38 -28.71 -4.20
C ASN A 137 -24.12 -29.96 -3.67
N GLY A 138 -25.01 -29.78 -2.68
CA GLY A 138 -25.83 -30.85 -2.09
C GLY A 138 -27.31 -30.65 -2.35
#